data_AF-A0AA36GTL7-F1
#
_entry.id   AF-A0AA36GTL7-F1
#
_cell.length_a   1.000
_cell.length_b   1.000
_cell.length_c   1.000
_cell.angle_alpha   90.00
_cell.angle_beta   90.00
_cell.angle_gamma   90.00
#
_symmetry.space_group_name_H-M   'P 1'
#
loop_
_entity.id
_entity.type
_entity.pdbx_description
1 polymer ?
#
loop_
_entity_poly.entity_id
_entity_poly.type
_entity_poly.pdbx_seq_one_letter_code
_entity_poly.pdbx_strand_id
1 'polypeptide(L)'
;MNTVMMTLGVFIPCYASQLDCQLCQDLAFALRVATKMGVAKSIDEIMAYRCYMYEKGNVEERCHEVASTLEHVGRDAKKRLINEENIDKWKSEKTLCREFIKLCR
;
A
#
# COMPACT_ATOMS: atom_id res chain seq x y z
N MET A 1 22.01 -42.20 -1.23
CA MET A 1 20.90 -41.94 -2.18
C MET A 1 20.12 -40.74 -1.67
N ASN A 2 20.06 -39.73 -2.54
CA ASN A 2 19.09 -38.63 -2.68
C ASN A 2 18.90 -37.57 -1.58
N THR A 3 19.56 -36.44 -1.86
CA THR A 3 19.22 -35.03 -1.62
C THR A 3 17.82 -34.64 -2.12
N VAL A 4 17.06 -33.83 -1.35
CA VAL A 4 16.13 -32.75 -1.80
C VAL A 4 15.95 -31.80 -0.59
N MET A 5 16.59 -30.63 -0.49
CA MET A 5 16.27 -29.28 -1.00
C MET A 5 14.86 -28.71 -0.72
N MET A 6 14.86 -27.43 -0.31
CA MET A 6 13.86 -26.37 -0.55
C MET A 6 12.55 -26.44 0.28
N THR A 7 12.01 -25.37 0.88
CA THR A 7 12.06 -23.92 0.58
C THR A 7 11.61 -23.13 1.82
N LEU A 8 12.26 -21.99 2.10
CA LEU A 8 11.71 -20.90 2.90
C LEU A 8 10.46 -20.36 2.17
N GLY A 9 9.29 -20.87 2.52
CA GLY A 9 8.02 -20.34 2.06
C GLY A 9 7.68 -19.10 2.89
N VAL A 10 8.06 -17.93 2.40
CA VAL A 10 7.34 -16.70 2.74
C VAL A 10 5.90 -16.94 2.28
N PHE A 11 5.03 -17.29 3.23
CA PHE A 11 3.61 -17.48 2.98
C PHE A 11 3.01 -16.09 2.75
N ILE A 12 3.12 -15.58 1.52
CA ILE A 12 2.31 -14.44 1.08
C ILE A 12 0.92 -15.03 0.86
N PRO A 13 -0.08 -14.80 1.72
CA PRO A 13 -1.41 -15.32 1.46
C PRO A 13 -1.92 -14.69 0.16
N CYS A 14 -2.14 -15.55 -0.84
CA CYS A 14 -2.69 -15.23 -2.14
C CYS A 14 -4.17 -14.83 -2.10
N TYR A 15 -4.56 -13.95 -1.18
CA TYR A 15 -5.83 -13.23 -1.24
C TYR A 15 -5.58 -11.85 -0.67
N ALA A 16 -5.45 -10.87 -1.57
CA ALA A 16 -5.80 -9.54 -1.16
C ALA A 16 -7.30 -9.56 -0.85
N SER A 17 -7.63 -9.45 0.43
CA SER A 17 -9.01 -9.42 0.86
C SER A 17 -9.69 -8.16 0.27
N GLN A 18 -11.02 -8.18 0.14
CA GLN A 18 -11.76 -6.98 -0.26
C GLN A 18 -11.40 -5.77 0.63
N LEU A 19 -11.11 -6.03 1.91
CA LEU A 19 -10.63 -5.07 2.88
C LEU A 19 -9.25 -4.51 2.49
N ASP A 20 -8.28 -5.34 2.09
CA ASP A 20 -6.94 -4.87 1.70
C ASP A 20 -6.97 -3.97 0.47
N CYS A 21 -7.81 -4.32 -0.50
CA CYS A 21 -8.03 -3.49 -1.69
C CYS A 21 -8.64 -2.13 -1.31
N GLN A 22 -9.58 -2.12 -0.36
CA GLN A 22 -10.24 -0.91 0.12
C GLN A 22 -9.27 -0.02 0.92
N LEU A 23 -8.51 -0.61 1.84
CA LEU A 23 -7.47 0.07 2.60
C LEU A 23 -6.40 0.66 1.69
N CYS A 24 -5.96 -0.09 0.67
CA CYS A 24 -4.99 0.41 -0.30
C CYS A 24 -5.54 1.62 -1.06
N GLN A 25 -6.79 1.56 -1.54
CA GLN A 25 -7.39 2.67 -2.28
C GLN A 25 -7.54 3.92 -1.39
N ASP A 26 -7.90 3.72 -0.13
CA ASP A 26 -8.08 4.79 0.82
C ASP A 26 -6.76 5.49 1.17
N LEU A 27 -5.69 4.70 1.38
CA LEU A 27 -4.34 5.23 1.57
C LEU A 27 -3.83 5.97 0.32
N ALA A 28 -4.05 5.42 -0.87
CA ALA A 28 -3.70 6.07 -2.14
C ALA A 28 -4.46 7.39 -2.33
N PHE A 29 -5.74 7.44 -1.95
CA PHE A 29 -6.55 8.64 -1.99
C PHE A 29 -6.04 9.70 -1.00
N ALA A 30 -5.73 9.30 0.24
CA ALA A 30 -5.19 10.19 1.26
C ALA A 30 -3.87 10.85 0.80
N LEU A 31 -2.98 10.07 0.17
CA LEU A 31 -1.73 10.57 -0.41
C LEU A 31 -1.98 11.58 -1.54
N ARG A 32 -2.95 11.30 -2.41
CA ARG A 32 -3.35 12.22 -3.48
C ARG A 32 -3.88 13.54 -2.94
N VAL A 33 -4.78 13.48 -1.96
CA VAL A 33 -5.34 14.69 -1.34
C VAL A 33 -4.24 15.50 -0.63
N ALA A 34 -3.38 14.84 0.15
CA ALA A 34 -2.28 15.50 0.84
C ALA A 34 -1.32 16.20 -0.14
N THR A 35 -1.01 15.55 -1.27
CA THR A 35 -0.19 16.12 -2.35
C THR A 35 -0.85 17.36 -2.96
N LYS A 36 -2.13 17.26 -3.35
CA LYS A 36 -2.89 18.39 -3.92
C LYS A 36 -3.04 19.57 -2.96
N MET A 37 -3.11 19.30 -1.67
CA MET A 37 -3.23 20.31 -0.63
C MET A 37 -1.87 20.89 -0.19
N GLY A 38 -0.76 20.39 -0.73
CA GLY A 38 0.58 20.85 -0.35
C GLY A 38 0.91 20.54 1.12
N VAL A 39 0.38 19.44 1.67
CA VAL A 39 0.64 19.05 3.05
C VAL A 39 2.12 18.67 3.19
N ALA A 40 2.86 19.44 3.98
CA ALA A 40 4.27 19.21 4.27
C ALA A 40 4.46 18.09 5.33
N LYS A 41 3.94 16.90 5.03
CA LYS A 41 4.16 15.68 5.82
C LYS A 41 4.77 14.60 4.94
N SER A 42 5.55 13.74 5.54
CA SER A 42 6.04 12.55 4.85
C SER A 42 4.88 11.61 4.49
N ILE A 43 5.10 10.80 3.46
CA ILE A 43 4.13 9.77 3.03
C ILE A 43 3.81 8.79 4.15
N ASP A 44 4.82 8.44 4.94
CA ASP A 44 4.68 7.52 6.07
C ASP A 44 3.79 8.15 7.17
N GLU A 45 3.93 9.45 7.44
CA GLU A 45 3.06 10.17 8.37
C GLU A 45 1.61 10.27 7.86
N ILE A 46 1.41 10.48 6.56
CA ILE A 46 0.07 10.55 5.96
C ILE A 46 -0.63 9.19 6.06
N MET A 47 0.07 8.10 5.72
CA MET A 47 -0.49 6.75 5.81
C MET A 47 -0.74 6.32 7.25
N ALA A 48 0.20 6.58 8.16
CA ALA A 48 0.04 6.27 9.58
C ALA A 48 -1.13 7.04 10.20
N TYR A 49 -1.26 8.34 9.90
CA TYR A 49 -2.40 9.14 10.33
C TYR A 49 -3.71 8.57 9.79
N ARG A 50 -3.76 8.16 8.52
CA ARG A 50 -4.96 7.57 7.95
C ARG A 50 -5.32 6.24 8.61
N CYS A 51 -4.33 5.39 8.90
CA CYS A 51 -4.57 4.13 9.59
C CYS A 51 -5.10 4.31 11.01
N TYR A 52 -4.58 5.30 11.74
CA TYR A 52 -5.05 5.64 13.09
C TYR A 52 -6.52 6.10 13.14
N MET A 53 -7.08 6.57 12.03
CA MET A 53 -8.49 6.97 11.96
C MET A 53 -9.45 5.77 11.90
N TYR A 54 -8.97 4.56 11.64
CA TYR A 54 -9.78 3.35 11.79
C TYR A 54 -9.97 3.05 13.28
N GLU A 55 -11.17 2.62 13.66
CA GLU A 55 -11.45 2.22 15.05
C GLU A 55 -10.41 1.20 15.51
N LYS A 56 -9.88 1.41 16.74
CA LYS A 56 -8.83 0.56 17.31
C LYS A 56 -9.23 -0.91 17.23
N GLY A 57 -8.42 -1.71 16.55
CA GLY A 57 -8.66 -3.15 16.35
C GLY A 57 -8.05 -3.68 15.06
N ASN A 58 -8.51 -4.85 14.62
CA ASN A 58 -7.93 -5.59 13.50
C ASN A 58 -7.85 -4.80 12.18
N VAL A 59 -8.68 -3.76 11.99
CA VAL A 59 -8.68 -2.92 10.78
C VAL A 59 -7.52 -1.93 10.77
N GLU A 60 -7.20 -1.32 11.92
CA GLU A 60 -6.03 -0.44 12.08
C GLU A 60 -4.73 -1.23 11.83
N GLU A 61 -4.60 -2.39 12.47
CA GLU A 61 -3.43 -3.27 12.29
C GLU A 61 -3.29 -3.69 10.81
N ARG A 62 -4.38 -4.12 10.18
CA ARG A 62 -4.38 -4.49 8.77
C ARG A 62 -4.06 -3.31 7.85
N CYS A 63 -4.51 -2.11 8.19
CA CYS A 63 -4.15 -0.90 7.47
C CYS A 63 -2.64 -0.65 7.50
N HIS A 64 -2.00 -0.83 8.66
CA HIS A 64 -0.55 -0.69 8.78
C HIS A 64 0.21 -1.74 7.96
N GLU A 65 -0.28 -2.98 7.87
CA GLU A 65 0.31 -4.01 7.00
C GLU A 65 0.19 -3.64 5.51
N VAL A 66 -0.96 -3.10 5.10
CA VAL A 66 -1.18 -2.61 3.74
C VAL A 66 -0.30 -1.38 3.44
N ALA A 67 -0.17 -0.45 4.39
CA ALA A 67 0.71 0.71 4.29
C ALA A 67 2.19 0.30 4.17
N SER A 68 2.62 -0.70 4.95
CA SER A 68 3.97 -1.27 4.85
C SER A 68 4.18 -1.96 3.50
N THR A 69 3.18 -2.66 2.97
CA THR A 69 3.23 -3.27 1.62
C THR A 69 3.34 -2.19 0.54
N LEU A 70 2.55 -1.12 0.64
CA LEU A 70 2.63 0.09 -0.19
C LEU A 70 4.04 0.70 -0.17
N GLU A 71 4.67 0.74 1.00
CA GLU A 71 6.01 1.28 1.19
C GLU A 71 7.12 0.34 0.70
N HIS A 72 6.95 -0.98 0.83
CA HIS A 72 7.93 -2.00 0.46
C HIS A 72 7.91 -2.32 -1.03
N VAL A 73 6.73 -2.56 -1.60
CA VAL A 73 6.53 -2.51 -3.06
C VAL A 73 6.95 -1.14 -3.57
N GLY A 74 6.69 -0.11 -2.75
CA GLY A 74 7.28 1.20 -2.85
C GLY A 74 8.82 1.22 -2.88
N ARG A 75 9.62 0.49 -2.13
CA ARG A 75 11.09 0.76 -2.22
C ARG A 75 11.70 0.58 -3.62
N ASP A 76 11.09 -0.27 -4.46
CA ASP A 76 11.27 -0.26 -5.93
C ASP A 76 10.28 0.64 -6.69
N ALA A 77 9.02 0.75 -6.23
CA ALA A 77 7.96 1.56 -6.83
C ALA A 77 7.86 3.02 -6.35
N LYS A 78 8.06 3.46 -5.10
CA LYS A 78 8.42 4.78 -4.50
C LYS A 78 9.40 5.57 -5.37
N LYS A 79 10.39 4.93 -6.03
CA LYS A 79 11.17 5.60 -7.10
C LYS A 79 10.40 5.88 -8.41
N ARG A 80 9.20 5.33 -8.60
CA ARG A 80 8.30 5.45 -9.79
C ARG A 80 6.88 6.01 -9.48
N LEU A 81 6.36 5.77 -8.28
CA LEU A 81 5.07 6.15 -7.69
C LEU A 81 5.22 7.49 -6.99
N ILE A 82 6.39 7.74 -6.41
CA ILE A 82 6.67 8.84 -5.46
C ILE A 82 7.85 9.72 -5.93
N ASN A 83 8.54 9.40 -7.03
CA ASN A 83 9.36 10.37 -7.75
C ASN A 83 8.43 11.40 -8.45
N GLU A 84 7.86 12.26 -7.62
CA GLU A 84 7.50 13.68 -7.79
C GLU A 84 6.59 14.16 -8.93
N GLU A 85 6.35 13.44 -10.04
CA GLU A 85 5.64 14.10 -11.15
C GLU A 85 4.14 13.81 -11.30
N ASN A 86 3.56 12.77 -10.66
CA ASN A 86 2.28 12.24 -11.17
C ASN A 86 1.28 11.59 -10.20
N ILE A 87 1.35 11.76 -8.87
CA ILE A 87 0.25 11.32 -7.97
C ILE A 87 -1.11 11.86 -8.43
N ASP A 88 -1.11 13.08 -8.98
CA ASP A 88 -2.28 13.76 -9.54
C ASP A 88 -2.70 13.23 -10.92
N LYS A 89 -1.78 12.57 -11.65
CA LYS A 89 -2.02 11.96 -12.97
C LYS A 89 -2.34 10.47 -12.89
N TRP A 90 -2.44 9.91 -11.69
CA TRP A 90 -2.92 8.55 -11.47
C TRP A 90 -4.37 8.41 -11.98
N LYS A 91 -4.61 7.45 -12.88
CA LYS A 91 -5.93 7.22 -13.49
C LYS A 91 -7.01 6.89 -12.46
N SER A 92 -6.68 6.04 -11.47
CA SER A 92 -7.49 5.78 -10.28
C SER A 92 -6.67 5.07 -9.21
N GLU A 93 -7.08 5.22 -7.95
CA GLU A 93 -6.52 4.54 -6.78
C GLU A 93 -6.66 3.02 -6.92
N LYS A 94 -7.78 2.55 -7.50
CA LYS A 94 -8.00 1.13 -7.78
C LYS A 94 -7.00 0.57 -8.79
N THR A 95 -6.73 1.31 -9.87
CA THR A 95 -5.73 0.94 -10.88
C THR A 95 -4.35 0.81 -10.23
N LEU A 96 -4.00 1.74 -9.36
CA LEU A 96 -2.74 1.71 -8.64
C LEU A 96 -2.61 0.47 -7.74
N CYS A 97 -3.63 0.23 -6.93
CA CYS A 97 -3.67 -0.92 -6.02
C CYS A 97 -3.70 -2.27 -6.77
N ARG A 98 -4.22 -2.30 -8.00
CA ARG A 98 -4.20 -3.47 -8.88
C ARG A 98 -2.84 -3.66 -9.55
N GLU A 99 -2.31 -2.64 -10.20
CA GLU A 99 -1.14 -2.74 -11.09
C GLU A 99 0.18 -2.80 -10.34
N PHE A 100 0.32 -2.00 -9.28
CA PHE A 100 1.59 -1.88 -8.56
C PHE A 100 1.64 -2.85 -7.38
N ILE A 101 0.54 -2.97 -6.65
CA ILE A 101 0.52 -3.63 -5.34
C ILE A 101 -0.16 -5.00 -5.40
N LYS A 102 -0.88 -5.29 -6.50
CA LYS A 102 -1.63 -6.53 -6.72
C LYS A 102 -2.61 -6.85 -5.58
N LEU A 103 -3.04 -5.83 -4.83
CA LEU A 103 -4.00 -5.93 -3.74
C LEU A 103 -5.45 -5.82 -4.23
N CYS A 104 -5.69 -5.32 -5.44
CA CYS A 104 -7.02 -5.27 -6.02
C CYS A 104 -7.13 -6.22 -7.22
N ARG A 105 -8.13 -7.10 -7.22
CA ARG A 105 -8.47 -7.94 -8.39
C ARG A 105 -9.43 -7.24 -9.34
#